data_AF-K0J6F0-F1
#
_entry.id   AF-K0J6F0-F1
#
_cell.length_a   1.000
_cell.length_b   1.000
_cell.length_c   1.000
_cell.angle_alpha   90.00
_cell.angle_beta   90.00
_cell.angle_gamma   90.00
#
_symmetry.space_group_name_H-M   'P 1'
#
loop_
_entity.id
_entity.type
_entity.pdbx_description
1 polymer ?
#
loop_
_entity_poly.entity_id
_entity_poly.type
_entity_poly.pdbx_seq_one_letter_code
_entity_poly.pdbx_strand_id
1 'polypeptide(L)' 'MFGFLVNKPIQRKNAYFCSQFVATILKKNQVIEFDKPLALTAPHDFQGLTLLDLVYEGKLNTYLQDDRGEISMTLPSVFV' A
#
# COMPACT_ATOMS: atom_id res chain seq x y z
N MET A 1 14.05 14.78 -0.36
CA MET A 1 12.74 14.08 -0.26
C MET A 1 11.64 15.10 0.07
N PHE A 2 11.32 16.05 -0.84
CA PHE A 2 10.40 17.16 -0.55
C PHE A 2 9.18 17.25 -1.50
N GLY A 3 9.02 16.30 -2.43
CA GLY A 3 8.00 16.38 -3.49
C GLY A 3 6.55 16.21 -3.01
N PHE A 4 6.32 15.58 -1.86
CA PHE A 4 4.98 15.35 -1.30
C PHE A 4 4.42 16.58 -0.58
N LEU A 5 5.30 17.43 0.00
CA LEU A 5 4.90 18.65 0.73
C LEU A 5 4.21 19.69 -0.16
N VAL A 6 4.37 19.61 -1.48
CA VAL A 6 3.89 20.64 -2.41
C VAL A 6 2.40 20.46 -2.75
N ASN A 7 1.73 19.37 -2.32
CA ASN A 7 0.30 19.09 -2.60
C ASN A 7 -0.13 19.42 -4.05
N LYS A 8 0.80 19.29 -4.99
CA LYS A 8 0.62 19.61 -6.40
C LYS A 8 1.04 18.37 -7.17
N PRO A 9 0.17 17.79 -8.02
CA PRO A 9 0.50 16.57 -8.74
C PRO A 9 1.62 16.86 -9.74
N ILE A 10 2.86 16.56 -9.36
CA ILE A 10 4.00 16.65 -10.30
C ILE A 10 3.92 15.39 -11.16
N GLN A 11 3.22 15.49 -12.30
CA GLN A 11 3.14 14.46 -13.32
C GLN A 11 4.53 14.23 -13.93
N ARG A 12 5.32 13.29 -13.39
CA ARG A 12 6.59 12.86 -13.99
C ARG A 12 6.41 11.51 -14.66
N LYS A 13 6.62 11.46 -15.98
CA LYS A 13 6.47 10.24 -16.80
C LYS A 13 7.31 9.05 -16.31
N ASN A 14 8.48 9.30 -15.70
CA ASN A 14 9.45 8.26 -15.34
C ASN A 14 9.86 8.29 -13.85
N ALA A 15 9.03 8.87 -12.98
CA ALA A 15 9.30 8.89 -11.53
C ALA A 15 8.00 8.71 -10.75
N TYR A 16 7.79 7.51 -10.24
CA TYR A 16 6.67 7.17 -9.37
C TYR A 16 7.06 7.30 -7.91
N PHE A 17 6.17 7.86 -7.08
CA PHE A 17 6.27 7.68 -5.64
C PHE A 17 5.92 6.24 -5.25
N CYS A 18 6.42 5.77 -4.09
CA CYS A 18 6.15 4.42 -3.60
C CYS A 18 4.63 4.13 -3.52
N SER A 19 3.86 5.07 -2.96
CA SER A 19 2.39 4.99 -2.91
C SER A 19 1.75 5.05 -4.29
N GLN A 20 2.22 5.93 -5.18
CA GLN A 20 1.71 6.02 -6.56
C GLN A 20 1.92 4.71 -7.34
N PHE A 21 3.05 4.04 -7.15
CA PHE A 21 3.34 2.76 -7.79
C PHE A 21 2.33 1.68 -7.37
N VAL A 22 2.12 1.52 -6.06
CA VAL A 22 1.14 0.56 -5.51
C VAL A 22 -0.28 0.89 -6.00
N ALA A 23 -0.69 2.16 -5.93
CA ALA A 23 -1.99 2.60 -6.41
C ALA A 23 -2.20 2.34 -7.91
N THR A 24 -1.15 2.51 -8.71
CA THR A 24 -1.19 2.23 -10.17
C THR A 24 -1.41 0.75 -10.45
N ILE A 25 -0.75 -0.14 -9.72
CA ILE A 25 -0.92 -1.60 -9.87
C ILE A 25 -2.33 -2.01 -9.45
N LEU A 26 -2.81 -1.54 -8.30
CA LEU A 26 -4.15 -1.86 -7.80
C LEU A 26 -5.24 -1.39 -8.77
N LYS A 27 -5.11 -0.17 -9.30
CA LYS A 27 -6.04 0.36 -10.31
C LYS A 27 -5.98 -0.42 -11.62
N LYS A 28 -4.79 -0.75 -12.12
CA LYS A 28 -4.62 -1.49 -13.38
C LYS A 28 -5.25 -2.87 -13.35
N ASN A 29 -5.27 -3.51 -12.18
CA ASN A 29 -5.91 -4.80 -11.98
C ASN A 29 -7.39 -4.68 -11.56
N GLN A 30 -7.98 -3.47 -11.57
CA GLN A 30 -9.37 -3.21 -11.18
C GLN A 30 -9.72 -3.68 -9.76
N VAL A 31 -8.73 -3.78 -8.88
CA VAL A 31 -8.94 -4.19 -7.48
C VAL A 31 -9.55 -3.04 -6.70
N ILE A 32 -9.07 -1.81 -6.96
CA ILE A 32 -9.46 -0.59 -6.22
C ILE A 32 -9.51 0.59 -7.19
N GLU A 33 -10.63 1.33 -7.14
CA GLU A 33 -10.73 2.63 -7.78
C GLU A 33 -10.36 3.74 -6.79
N PHE A 34 -9.50 4.66 -7.23
CA PHE A 34 -9.11 5.83 -6.45
C PHE A 34 -9.82 7.06 -7.01
N ASP A 35 -10.56 7.77 -6.15
CA ASP A 35 -11.26 9.04 -6.49
C ASP A 35 -10.31 10.23 -6.72
N LYS A 36 -9.00 10.03 -6.48
CA LYS A 36 -7.99 11.07 -6.59
C LYS A 36 -6.85 10.69 -7.53
N PRO A 37 -6.05 11.66 -8.01
CA PRO A 37 -4.90 11.37 -8.85
C PRO A 37 -3.94 10.40 -8.15
N LEU A 38 -3.51 9.36 -8.85
CA LEU A 38 -2.55 8.36 -8.33
C LEU A 38 -1.27 9.03 -7.79
N ALA A 39 -0.84 10.12 -8.40
CA ALA A 39 0.33 10.90 -7.99
C ALA A 39 0.17 11.61 -6.63
N LEU A 40 -1.06 11.75 -6.12
CA LEU A 40 -1.39 12.28 -4.80
C LEU A 40 -1.94 11.19 -3.86
N THR A 41 -1.78 9.92 -4.24
CA THR A 41 -2.04 8.81 -3.32
C THR A 41 -0.92 8.77 -2.30
N ALA A 42 -1.30 8.82 -1.04
CA ALA A 42 -0.47 8.77 0.14
C ALA A 42 -0.58 7.38 0.78
N PRO A 43 0.39 6.99 1.61
CA PRO A 43 0.33 5.71 2.33
C PRO A 43 -0.93 5.54 3.18
N HIS A 44 -1.43 6.64 3.78
CA HIS A 44 -2.62 6.58 4.63
C HIS A 44 -3.91 6.28 3.86
N ASP A 45 -3.96 6.57 2.55
CA ASP A 45 -5.15 6.27 1.76
C ASP A 45 -5.40 4.78 1.65
N PHE A 46 -4.34 3.97 1.72
CA PHE A 46 -4.48 2.52 1.73
C PHE A 46 -5.10 2.01 3.02
N GLN A 47 -4.89 2.69 4.15
CA GLN A 47 -5.43 2.27 5.44
C GLN A 47 -6.95 2.44 5.53
N GLY A 48 -7.55 3.34 4.72
CA GLY A 48 -8.99 3.58 4.68
C GLY A 48 -9.76 2.68 3.72
N LEU A 49 -9.08 1.76 3.02
CA LEU A 49 -9.70 0.90 2.02
C LEU A 49 -10.40 -0.27 2.73
N THR A 50 -11.71 -0.38 2.55
CA THR A 50 -12.54 -1.45 3.12
C THR A 50 -12.23 -2.84 2.56
N LEU A 51 -11.48 -2.91 1.47
CA LEU A 51 -11.05 -4.14 0.80
C LEU A 51 -9.75 -4.72 1.39
N LEU A 52 -9.12 -4.03 2.34
CA LEU A 52 -7.87 -4.44 2.95
C LEU A 52 -8.08 -4.76 4.42
N ASP A 53 -7.59 -5.93 4.83
CA ASP A 53 -7.56 -6.34 6.23
C ASP A 53 -6.18 -6.05 6.84
N LEU A 54 -6.18 -5.55 8.07
CA LEU A 54 -4.95 -5.34 8.83
C LEU A 54 -4.40 -6.69 9.30
N VAL A 55 -3.42 -7.23 8.58
CA VAL A 55 -2.77 -8.49 8.93
C VAL A 55 -1.64 -8.32 9.94
N TYR A 56 -1.09 -7.11 10.09
CA TYR A 56 0.01 -6.84 11.00
C TYR A 56 0.15 -5.33 11.29
N GLU A 57 0.42 -4.99 12.55
CA GLU A 57 0.79 -3.65 13.00
C GLU A 57 1.95 -3.74 13.99
N GLY A 58 3.02 -2.99 13.75
CA GLY A 58 4.19 -3.02 14.62
C GLY A 58 5.50 -2.75 13.88
N LYS A 59 6.62 -2.99 14.55
CA LYS A 59 7.95 -2.87 13.95
C LYS A 59 8.25 -4.10 13.11
N LEU A 60 8.59 -3.95 11.84
CA LEU A 60 8.95 -5.10 10.98
C LEU A 60 10.08 -6.00 11.56
N ASN A 61 10.97 -5.46 12.40
CA ASN A 61 11.98 -6.28 13.07
C ASN A 61 11.38 -7.25 14.11
N THR A 62 10.21 -6.95 14.69
CA THR A 62 9.49 -7.88 15.59
C THR A 62 8.67 -8.90 14.80
N TYR A 63 8.20 -8.55 13.60
CA TYR A 63 7.53 -9.51 12.69
C TYR A 63 8.39 -10.76 12.46
N LEU A 64 9.65 -10.57 12.04
CA LEU A 64 10.59 -11.66 11.77
C LEU A 64 11.04 -12.43 13.04
N GLN A 65 10.79 -11.89 14.22
CA GLN A 65 11.13 -12.55 15.49
C GLN A 65 9.99 -13.44 15.99
N ASP A 66 8.76 -13.08 15.65
CA ASP A 66 7.55 -13.88 15.93
C ASP A 66 7.56 -15.18 15.08
N ASP A 67 8.04 -15.10 13.84
CA ASP A 67 8.16 -16.23 12.90
C ASP A 67 9.12 -17.37 13.33
N ARG A 68 9.86 -17.24 14.45
CA ARG A 68 10.64 -18.36 15.02
C ARG A 68 9.84 -19.24 15.99
N GLY A 69 8.56 -18.94 16.21
CA GLY A 69 7.60 -19.82 16.87
C GLY A 69 6.26 -19.81 16.11
N GLU A 70 6.00 -20.87 15.35
CA GLU A 70 4.75 -21.14 14.62
C GLU A 70 4.31 -20.08 13.59
N ILE A 71 4.80 -20.24 12.35
CA ILE A 71 4.06 -19.81 11.17
C ILE A 71 2.79 -20.67 11.06
N SER A 72 1.72 -20.28 11.75
CA SER A 72 0.38 -20.62 11.28
C SER A 72 0.11 -19.70 10.09
N MET A 73 0.39 -20.21 8.89
CA MET A 73 -0.11 -19.64 7.64
C MET A 73 -1.63 -19.76 7.65
N THR A 74 -2.34 -18.88 8.36
CA THR A 74 -3.69 -18.51 7.92
C THR A 74 -3.49 -17.52 6.77
N LEU A 75 -3.18 -18.07 5.60
CA LEU A 75 -3.38 -17.37 4.34
C LEU A 75 -4.77 -16.71 4.40
N PRO A 76 -4.91 -15.39 4.21
CA PRO A 76 -6.22 -14.83 3.97
C PRO A 76 -6.80 -15.59 2.78
N SER A 77 -8.03 -16.09 2.94
CA SER A 77 -8.79 -16.92 1.98
C SER A 77 -9.02 -16.27 0.61
N VAL A 78 -8.40 -15.13 0.35
CA VAL A 78 -8.43 -14.35 -0.90
C VAL A 78 -7.36 -14.83 -1.91
N PHE A 79 -6.38 -15.64 -1.47
CA PHE A 79 -5.35 -16.22 -2.35
C PHE A 79 -5.59 -17.70 -2.75
N VAL A 80 -6.81 -18.23 -2.54
CA VAL A 80 -7.25 -19.55 -3.03
C VAL A 80 -8.23 -19.39 -4.19
#